data_AF-A0A937Q6F9-F1
#
_entry.id   AF-A0A937Q6F9-F1
#
_cell.length_a   1.000
_cell.length_b   1.000
_cell.length_c   1.000
_cell.angle_alpha   90.00
_cell.angle_beta   90.00
_cell.angle_gamma   90.00
#
_symmetry.space_group_name_H-M   'P 1'
#
loop_
_entity.id
_entity.type
_entity.pdbx_description
1 polymer ?
#
loop_
_entity_poly.entity_id
_entity_poly.type
_entity_poly.pdbx_seq_one_letter_code
_entity_poly.pdbx_strand_id
1 'polypeptide(L)'
;MIADHPVALLILKQPPLACIETSDKPCILLHSVLNHYQTPEMVVDFILTHELLHLLVPPKEINGIMKSHPPEFREAERRTFPEVELAWNWLIMALGPWLKRDPKKETTFVKATWRRLVRVERPSIEQVSKLLNPKMAELPLI
;
A
#
# COMPACT_ATOMS: atom_id res chain seq x y z
N MET A 1 -21.88 6.23 17.40
CA MET A 1 -20.83 5.60 18.22
C MET A 1 -20.01 4.73 17.30
N ILE A 2 -18.76 5.10 17.01
CA ILE A 2 -17.81 4.17 16.38
C ILE A 2 -17.45 3.22 17.52
N ALA A 3 -17.92 1.98 17.46
CA ALA A 3 -17.56 1.01 18.48
C ALA A 3 -16.05 0.75 18.39
N ASP A 4 -15.36 0.80 19.53
CA ASP A 4 -13.91 0.57 19.70
C ASP A 4 -13.53 -0.86 19.31
N HIS A 5 -13.56 -1.17 18.01
CA HIS A 5 -13.11 -2.45 17.48
C HIS A 5 -11.61 -2.33 17.21
N PRO A 6 -10.75 -2.97 18.02
CA PRO A 6 -9.33 -2.95 17.74
C PRO A 6 -9.07 -3.63 16.40
N VAL A 7 -8.31 -2.95 15.54
CA VAL A 7 -7.80 -3.53 14.29
C VAL A 7 -6.43 -4.13 14.60
N ALA A 8 -6.29 -5.45 14.43
CA ALA A 8 -5.01 -6.10 14.63
C ALA A 8 -4.06 -5.80 13.46
N LEU A 9 -2.76 -5.74 13.74
CA LEU A 9 -1.71 -5.62 12.73
C LEU A 9 -0.80 -6.85 12.81
N LEU A 10 -0.72 -7.60 11.72
CA LEU A 10 0.14 -8.78 11.61
C LEU A 10 1.17 -8.58 10.51
N ILE A 11 2.43 -8.91 10.80
CA ILE A 11 3.51 -8.93 9.82
C ILE A 11 3.84 -10.39 9.50
N LEU A 12 3.59 -10.81 8.26
CA LEU A 12 3.76 -12.19 7.85
C LEU A 12 4.24 -12.33 6.40
N LYS A 13 4.56 -13.58 6.01
CA LYS A 13 4.85 -13.93 4.63
C LYS A 13 3.55 -14.27 3.93
N GLN A 14 3.20 -13.50 2.91
CA GLN A 14 1.96 -13.66 2.15
C GLN A 14 2.15 -13.19 0.70
N PRO A 15 1.25 -13.51 -0.23
CA PRO A 15 1.39 -13.03 -1.60
C PRO A 15 1.19 -11.50 -1.78
N PRO A 16 0.15 -10.85 -1.21
CA PRO A 16 -0.02 -9.40 -1.32
C PRO A 16 1.03 -8.62 -0.54
N LEU A 17 1.31 -7.39 -0.96
CA LEU A 17 2.16 -6.45 -0.22
C LEU A 17 1.49 -6.06 1.12
N ALA A 18 0.18 -5.84 1.08
CA ALA A 18 -0.68 -5.65 2.22
C ALA A 18 -2.12 -6.05 1.83
N CYS A 19 -2.95 -6.33 2.83
CA CYS A 19 -4.40 -6.46 2.68
C CYS A 19 -5.08 -6.32 4.05
N ILE A 20 -6.35 -5.93 4.05
CA ILE A 20 -7.24 -6.02 5.21
C ILE A 20 -8.21 -7.20 5.08
N GLU A 21 -8.35 -7.96 6.17
CA GLU A 21 -9.36 -9.01 6.32
C GLU A 21 -10.49 -8.50 7.20
N THR A 22 -11.74 -8.59 6.73
CA THR A 22 -12.92 -7.95 7.36
C THR A 22 -13.98 -8.93 7.85
N SER A 23 -13.70 -10.24 7.85
CA SER A 23 -14.70 -11.30 8.06
C SER A 23 -15.27 -11.41 9.49
N ASP A 24 -14.46 -11.27 10.53
CA ASP A 24 -14.90 -11.36 11.95
C ASP A 24 -14.27 -10.24 12.79
N LYS A 25 -12.94 -10.25 12.92
CA LYS A 25 -12.17 -9.16 13.53
C LYS A 25 -11.28 -8.52 12.48
N PRO A 26 -11.44 -7.22 12.17
CA PRO A 26 -10.62 -6.54 11.20
C PRO A 26 -9.13 -6.70 11.54
N CYS A 27 -8.36 -7.17 10.55
CA CYS A 27 -6.93 -7.34 10.69
C CYS A 27 -6.22 -6.86 9.43
N ILE A 28 -5.21 -6.01 9.62
CA ILE A 28 -4.29 -5.61 8.56
C ILE A 28 -3.15 -6.61 8.53
N LEU A 29 -2.90 -7.18 7.36
CA LEU A 29 -1.81 -8.10 7.10
C LEU A 29 -0.76 -7.36 6.27
N LEU A 30 0.41 -7.10 6.84
CA LEU A 30 1.55 -6.52 6.12
C LEU A 30 2.53 -7.61 5.70
N HIS A 31 3.01 -7.52 4.46
CA HIS A 31 4.06 -8.40 4.00
C HIS A 31 5.38 -8.12 4.73
N SER A 32 6.08 -9.19 5.14
CA SER A 32 7.35 -9.09 5.88
C SER A 32 8.48 -8.34 5.17
N VAL A 33 8.37 -8.07 3.87
CA VAL A 33 9.32 -7.22 3.13
C VAL A 33 9.32 -5.78 3.65
N LEU A 34 8.20 -5.33 4.21
CA LEU A 34 8.04 -4.00 4.81
C LEU A 34 8.67 -3.93 6.20
N ASN A 35 8.87 -5.07 6.88
CA ASN A 35 9.54 -5.16 8.18
C ASN A 35 11.07 -5.13 8.02
N HIS A 36 11.57 -4.01 7.51
CA HIS A 36 12.98 -3.73 7.31
C HIS A 36 13.28 -2.38 7.95
N TYR A 37 14.42 -2.25 8.62
CA TYR A 37 14.78 -1.03 9.36
C TYR A 37 14.90 0.23 8.48
N GLN A 38 15.10 0.06 7.17
CA GLN A 38 15.11 1.16 6.19
C GLN A 38 13.76 1.41 5.50
N THR A 39 12.67 0.73 5.89
CA THR A 39 11.34 1.12 5.45
C THR A 39 10.95 2.40 6.20
N PRO A 40 10.69 3.53 5.51
CA PRO A 40 10.28 4.76 6.17
C PRO A 40 8.94 4.58 6.89
N GLU A 41 8.79 5.21 8.05
CA GLU A 41 7.50 5.24 8.78
C GLU A 41 6.38 5.77 7.89
N MET A 42 6.61 6.84 7.13
CA MET A 42 5.67 7.40 6.14
C MET A 42 5.11 6.34 5.17
N VAL A 43 5.91 5.36 4.76
CA VAL A 43 5.45 4.29 3.84
C VAL A 43 4.57 3.30 4.58
N VAL A 44 4.89 3.00 5.85
CA VAL A 44 4.04 2.17 6.70
C VAL A 44 2.72 2.88 6.96
N ASP A 45 2.75 4.16 7.34
CA ASP A 45 1.56 4.97 7.58
C ASP A 45 0.66 5.06 6.34
N PHE A 46 1.25 5.23 5.16
CA PHE A 46 0.54 5.21 3.89
C PHE A 46 -0.21 3.88 3.70
N ILE A 47 0.49 2.75 3.83
CA ILE A 47 -0.11 1.42 3.62
C ILE A 47 -1.19 1.15 4.67
N LEU A 48 -0.96 1.48 5.95
CA LEU A 48 -1.96 1.31 7.00
C LEU A 48 -3.21 2.17 6.72
N THR A 49 -3.02 3.41 6.28
CA THR A 49 -4.11 4.31 5.89
C THR A 49 -4.92 3.72 4.72
N HIS A 50 -4.24 3.21 3.69
CA HIS A 50 -4.87 2.55 2.56
C HIS A 50 -5.72 1.34 3.00
N GLU A 51 -5.16 0.46 3.82
CA GLU A 51 -5.87 -0.74 4.28
C GLU A 51 -7.06 -0.39 5.18
N LEU A 52 -6.93 0.62 6.05
CA LEU A 52 -8.05 1.10 6.88
C LEU A 52 -9.15 1.77 6.06
N LEU A 53 -8.82 2.42 4.94
CA LEU A 53 -9.82 3.06 4.08
C LEU A 53 -10.80 2.06 3.45
N HIS A 54 -10.41 0.80 3.24
CA HIS A 54 -11.32 -0.26 2.80
C HIS A 54 -12.46 -0.55 3.80
N LEU A 55 -12.30 -0.17 5.08
CA LEU A 55 -13.38 -0.25 6.08
C LEU A 55 -14.40 0.90 5.93
N LEU A 56 -13.97 2.03 5.39
CA LEU A 56 -14.76 3.26 5.28
C LEU A 56 -15.41 3.42 3.91
N VAL A 57 -14.72 2.96 2.86
CA VAL A 57 -15.13 3.09 1.47
C VAL A 57 -15.22 1.68 0.87
N PRO A 58 -16.42 1.08 0.80
CA PRO A 58 -16.57 -0.28 0.29
C PRO A 58 -16.33 -0.35 -1.22
N PRO A 59 -15.95 -1.52 -1.77
CA PRO A 59 -15.89 -1.76 -3.19
C PRO A 59 -17.21 -1.43 -3.89
N LYS A 60 -17.15 -0.95 -5.14
CA LYS A 60 -18.33 -0.64 -5.96
C LYS A 60 -18.28 -1.26 -7.34
N GLU A 61 -19.43 -1.64 -7.86
CA GLU A 61 -19.56 -2.06 -9.25
C GLU A 61 -19.56 -0.83 -10.17
N ILE A 62 -18.61 -0.78 -11.11
CA ILE A 62 -18.50 0.28 -12.11
C ILE A 62 -18.36 -0.38 -13.48
N ASN A 63 -19.34 -0.14 -14.37
CA ASN A 63 -19.40 -0.74 -15.70
C ASN A 63 -19.32 -2.28 -15.69
N GLY A 64 -20.01 -2.94 -14.75
CA GLY A 64 -20.02 -4.40 -14.64
C GLY A 64 -18.77 -5.00 -13.99
N ILE A 65 -17.86 -4.18 -13.46
CA ILE A 65 -16.61 -4.62 -12.82
C ILE A 65 -16.63 -4.15 -11.37
N MET A 66 -16.46 -5.08 -10.42
CA MET A 66 -16.22 -4.73 -9.02
C MET A 66 -14.85 -4.05 -8.88
N LYS A 67 -14.87 -2.81 -8.42
CA LYS A 67 -13.69 -1.99 -8.14
C LYS A 67 -13.50 -1.92 -6.63
N SER A 68 -12.33 -2.37 -6.17
CA SER A 68 -11.92 -2.24 -4.77
C SER A 68 -11.56 -0.80 -4.44
N HIS A 69 -11.07 -0.06 -5.44
CA HIS A 69 -10.63 1.33 -5.29
C HIS A 69 -11.43 2.27 -6.22
N PRO A 70 -12.74 2.48 -5.94
CA PRO A 70 -13.56 3.41 -6.72
C PRO A 70 -13.06 4.87 -6.60
N PRO A 71 -13.53 5.82 -7.45
CA PRO A 71 -13.03 7.19 -7.44
C PRO A 71 -13.02 7.88 -6.08
N GLU A 72 -14.07 7.68 -5.28
CA GLU A 72 -14.18 8.22 -3.92
C GLU A 72 -13.20 7.59 -2.92
N PHE A 73 -12.76 6.34 -3.14
CA PHE A 73 -11.67 5.75 -2.36
C PHE A 73 -10.39 6.54 -2.61
N ARG A 74 -10.05 6.75 -3.89
CA ARG A 74 -8.83 7.48 -4.29
C ARG A 74 -8.86 8.93 -3.83
N GLU A 75 -10.03 9.56 -3.81
CA GLU A 75 -10.20 10.89 -3.24
C GLU A 75 -9.99 10.88 -1.72
N ALA A 76 -10.59 9.93 -1.00
CA ALA A 76 -10.41 9.79 0.44
C ALA A 76 -8.95 9.49 0.82
N GLU A 77 -8.25 8.68 0.02
CA GLU A 77 -6.82 8.38 0.19
C GLU A 77 -5.96 9.63 0.04
N ARG A 78 -6.09 10.37 -1.06
CA ARG A 78 -5.34 11.63 -1.27
C ARG A 78 -5.64 12.69 -0.22
N ARG A 79 -6.88 12.74 0.28
CA ARG A 79 -7.26 13.68 1.32
C ARG A 79 -6.68 13.30 2.69
N THR A 80 -6.67 12.00 3.01
CA THR A 80 -6.17 11.50 4.30
C THR A 80 -4.64 11.45 4.33
N PHE A 81 -4.01 11.17 3.20
CA PHE A 81 -2.57 11.03 3.06
C PHE A 81 -2.05 11.80 1.82
N PRO A 82 -1.79 13.11 1.95
CA PRO A 82 -1.36 13.96 0.82
C PRO A 82 -0.06 13.52 0.15
N GLU A 83 0.85 12.87 0.88
CA GLU A 83 2.15 12.37 0.41
C GLU A 83 2.07 11.01 -0.30
N VAL A 84 0.88 10.59 -0.73
CA VAL A 84 0.63 9.26 -1.33
C VAL A 84 1.56 8.95 -2.50
N GLU A 85 1.82 9.93 -3.36
CA GLU A 85 2.73 9.77 -4.50
C GLU A 85 4.17 9.51 -4.04
N LEU A 86 4.64 10.20 -3.00
CA LEU A 86 6.00 10.01 -2.47
C LEU A 86 6.15 8.60 -1.87
N ALA A 87 5.16 8.12 -1.13
CA ALA A 87 5.16 6.77 -0.57
C ALA A 87 5.18 5.68 -1.66
N TRP A 88 4.35 5.84 -2.71
CA TRP A 88 4.36 4.91 -3.84
C TRP A 88 5.66 4.93 -4.62
N ASN A 89 6.24 6.10 -4.85
CA ASN A 89 7.52 6.20 -5.54
C ASN A 89 8.63 5.53 -4.73
N TRP A 90 8.62 5.65 -3.40
CA TRP A 90 9.53 4.89 -2.56
C TRP A 90 9.33 3.38 -2.72
N LEU A 91 8.09 2.89 -2.68
CA LEU A 91 7.79 1.46 -2.88
C LEU A 91 8.30 0.95 -4.24
N ILE A 92 8.11 1.73 -5.30
CA ILE A 92 8.57 1.37 -6.65
C ILE A 92 10.10 1.36 -6.71
N MET A 93 10.76 2.39 -6.19
CA MET A 93 12.22 2.48 -6.24
C MET A 93 12.90 1.41 -5.37
N ALA A 94 12.41 1.20 -4.15
CA ALA A 94 13.01 0.26 -3.20
C ALA A 94 12.66 -1.20 -3.51
N LEU A 95 11.43 -1.48 -3.95
CA LEU A 95 10.89 -2.84 -4.03
C LEU A 95 10.45 -3.24 -5.44
N GLY A 96 10.39 -2.31 -6.40
CA GLY A 96 9.80 -2.51 -7.74
C GLY A 96 10.19 -3.80 -8.47
N PRO A 97 11.48 -4.19 -8.53
CA PRO A 97 11.88 -5.45 -9.15
C PRO A 97 11.22 -6.69 -8.54
N TRP A 98 10.76 -6.61 -7.28
CA TRP A 98 10.09 -7.67 -6.52
C TRP A 98 8.60 -7.44 -6.34
N LEU A 99 8.03 -6.36 -6.85
CA LEU A 99 6.59 -6.15 -6.88
C LEU A 99 6.01 -6.64 -8.21
N LYS A 100 4.79 -7.18 -8.17
CA LYS A 100 3.97 -7.50 -9.32
C LYS A 100 2.59 -6.88 -9.10
N ARG A 101 2.24 -5.89 -9.91
CA ARG A 101 0.94 -5.23 -9.88
C ARG A 101 -0.06 -6.01 -10.72
N ASP A 102 -1.29 -6.16 -10.23
CA ASP A 102 -2.43 -6.71 -10.96
C ASP A 102 -3.52 -5.62 -11.05
N PRO A 103 -3.58 -4.86 -12.16
CA PRO A 103 -4.55 -3.79 -12.32
C PRO A 103 -6.01 -4.26 -12.36
N LYS A 104 -6.26 -5.54 -12.66
CA LYS A 104 -7.64 -6.07 -12.72
C LYS A 104 -8.17 -6.35 -11.31
N LYS A 105 -7.32 -6.86 -10.43
CA LYS A 105 -7.65 -7.12 -9.03
C LYS A 105 -7.39 -5.94 -8.10
N GLU A 106 -6.80 -4.89 -8.65
CA GLU A 106 -6.32 -3.73 -7.91
C GLU A 106 -5.44 -4.14 -6.72
N THR A 107 -4.49 -5.05 -6.97
CA THR A 107 -3.64 -5.64 -5.92
C THR A 107 -2.16 -5.57 -6.31
N THR A 108 -1.29 -5.36 -5.33
CA THR A 108 0.16 -5.48 -5.49
C THR A 108 0.67 -6.73 -4.78
N PHE A 109 1.34 -7.62 -5.50
CA PHE A 109 1.93 -8.85 -4.99
C PHE A 109 3.44 -8.73 -4.81
N VAL A 110 4.00 -9.48 -3.86
CA VAL A 110 5.44 -9.61 -3.64
C VAL A 110 5.93 -10.93 -4.25
N LYS A 111 6.92 -10.85 -5.15
CA LYS A 111 7.54 -12.01 -5.79
C LYS A 111 8.31 -12.83 -4.76
N ALA A 112 8.26 -14.16 -4.87
CA ALA A 112 8.93 -15.08 -3.94
C ALA A 112 10.46 -14.84 -3.76
N THR A 113 11.10 -14.22 -4.76
CA THR A 113 12.53 -13.87 -4.75
C THR A 113 12.88 -12.67 -3.85
N TRP A 114 11.90 -12.06 -3.19
CA TRP A 114 12.08 -10.88 -2.31
C TRP A 114 13.09 -11.11 -1.19
N ARG A 115 13.34 -12.35 -0.76
CA ARG A 115 14.29 -12.64 0.34
C ARG A 115 15.71 -12.13 0.08
N ARG A 116 16.06 -11.89 -1.19
CA ARG A 116 17.33 -11.25 -1.58
C ARG A 116 17.43 -9.78 -1.10
N LEU A 117 16.30 -9.11 -0.89
CA LEU A 117 16.21 -7.72 -0.43
C LEU A 117 16.70 -7.47 0.98
N VAL A 118 16.82 -8.50 1.82
CA VAL A 118 17.33 -8.34 3.20
C VAL A 118 18.75 -7.77 3.22
N ARG A 119 19.48 -7.90 2.11
CA ARG A 119 20.87 -7.44 1.97
C ARG A 119 21.02 -6.24 1.03
N VAL A 120 19.92 -5.71 0.50
CA VAL A 120 19.94 -4.60 -0.45
C VAL A 120 19.61 -3.32 0.31
N GLU A 121 20.48 -2.33 0.16
CA GLU A 121 20.25 -1.00 0.71
C GLU A 121 19.03 -0.36 0.04
N ARG A 122 18.14 0.22 0.85
CA ARG A 122 16.95 0.93 0.36
C ARG A 122 17.21 2.44 0.37
N PRO A 123 16.69 3.18 -0.62
CA PRO A 123 16.80 4.63 -0.60
C PRO A 123 16.08 5.21 0.61
N SER A 124 16.57 6.34 1.13
CA SER A 124 15.82 7.13 2.11
C SER A 124 14.67 7.86 1.45
N ILE A 125 13.69 8.32 2.23
CA ILE A 125 12.55 9.08 1.68
C ILE A 125 13.00 10.43 1.09
N GLU A 126 14.03 11.05 1.66
CA GLU A 126 14.63 12.30 1.17
C GLU A 126 15.35 12.10 -0.17
N GLN A 127 16.01 10.95 -0.36
CA GLN A 127 16.63 10.60 -1.65
C GLN A 127 15.56 10.45 -2.73
N VAL A 128 14.45 9.77 -2.43
CA VAL A 128 13.31 9.64 -3.36
C VAL A 128 12.69 11.00 -3.65
N SER A 129 12.41 11.81 -2.62
CA SER A 129 11.82 13.14 -2.77
C SER A 129 12.63 14.05 -3.70
N LYS A 130 13.96 14.04 -3.60
CA LYS A 130 14.85 14.82 -4.49
C LYS A 130 14.81 14.37 -5.95
N LEU A 131 14.49 13.10 -6.20
CA LEU A 131 14.40 12.51 -7.54
C LEU A 131 13.00 12.69 -8.16
N LEU A 132 11.98 12.95 -7.34
CA LEU A 132 10.65 13.25 -7.83
C LEU A 132 10.62 14.63 -8.47
N ASN A 133 10.74 14.62 -9.79
CA ASN A 133 10.36 15.73 -10.63
C ASN A 133 8.81 15.84 -10.58
N PRO A 134 8.22 17.04 -10.42
CA PRO A 134 6.75 17.22 -10.31
C PRO A 134 5.92 16.73 -11.50
N LYS A 135 6.53 16.14 -12.54
CA LYS A 135 5.86 15.60 -13.73
C LYS A 135 5.59 14.08 -13.70
N MET A 136 6.01 13.35 -12.67
CA MET A 136 5.83 11.89 -12.59
C MET A 136 4.62 11.40 -11.78
N ALA A 137 3.81 12.32 -11.23
CA ALA A 137 2.69 12.06 -10.32
C ALA A 137 1.42 11.46 -10.99
N GLU A 138 1.52 10.89 -12.19
CA GLU A 138 0.37 10.42 -12.98
C GLU A 138 0.34 8.90 -13.17
N LEU A 139 1.02 8.13 -12.30
CA LEU A 139 0.77 6.69 -12.28
C LEU A 139 -0.49 6.45 -11.44
N PRO A 140 -1.51 5.75 -11.97
CA PRO A 140 -2.68 5.43 -11.17
C PRO A 140 -2.22 4.62 -9.95
N LEU A 141 -2.48 5.20 -8.79
CA LEU A 141 -2.57 4.51 -7.51
C LEU A 141 -3.54 3.35 -7.75
N ILE A 142 -3.02 2.12 -7.69
CA ILE A 142 -3.86 0.95 -7.88
C ILE A 142 -4.81 0.89 -6.70
#